data_AF-A0A5K0VHA7-F1
#
_entry.id   AF-A0A5K0VHA7-F1
#
_cell.length_a   1.000
_cell.length_b   1.000
_cell.length_c   1.000
_cell.angle_alpha   90.00
_cell.angle_beta   90.00
_cell.angle_gamma   90.00
#
_symmetry.space_group_name_H-M   'P 1'
#
loop_
_entity.id
_entity.type
_entity.pdbx_description
1 polymer ?
#
loop_
_entity_poly.entity_id
_entity_poly.type
_entity_poly.pdbx_seq_one_letter_code
_entity_poly.pdbx_strand_id
1 'polypeptide(L)' 'GPHHPYKPKKMNLVSCNDPQCVALGSLRRFKCESPSQQCHYQIQYIDLSSSSGVLVRDALYLHAANGSMLQTSLAFG' A
#
# COMPACT_ATOMS: atom_id res chain seq x y z
N GLY A 1 21.09 -4.33 -18.15
CA GLY A 1 21.03 -3.34 -17.06
C GLY A 1 19.82 -3.63 -16.19
N PRO A 2 19.78 -3.18 -14.93
CA PRO A 2 18.63 -3.40 -14.05
C PRO A 2 17.37 -2.77 -14.63
N HIS A 3 16.23 -3.42 -14.41
CA HIS A 3 14.94 -2.92 -14.88
C HIS A 3 14.55 -1.65 -14.10
N HIS A 4 13.91 -0.69 -14.75
CA HIS A 4 13.45 0.52 -14.08
C HIS A 4 12.42 0.18 -12.99
N PRO A 5 12.39 0.93 -11.87
CA PRO A 5 11.36 0.78 -10.85
C PRO A 5 9.97 0.95 -11.46
N TYR A 6 9.04 0.09 -11.06
CA TYR A 6 7.64 0.21 -11.46
C TYR A 6 7.08 1.57 -11.01
N LYS A 7 6.41 2.30 -11.92
CA LYS A 7 5.76 3.58 -11.64
C LYS A 7 4.23 3.38 -11.66
N PRO A 8 3.56 3.43 -10.50
CA PRO A 8 2.10 3.32 -10.45
C PRO A 8 1.41 4.44 -11.22
N LYS A 9 0.24 4.15 -11.80
CA LYS A 9 -0.63 5.20 -12.33
C LYS A 9 -1.08 6.12 -11.18
N LYS A 10 -1.02 7.44 -11.39
CA LYS A 10 -1.34 8.45 -10.36
C LYS A 10 -2.71 8.22 -9.69
N MET A 11 -3.69 7.70 -10.42
CA MET A 11 -5.05 7.46 -9.94
C MET A 11 -5.15 6.38 -8.86
N ASN A 12 -4.18 5.47 -8.79
CA ASN A 12 -4.22 4.34 -7.86
C ASN A 12 -3.39 4.61 -6.60
N LEU A 13 -2.77 5.78 -6.47
CA LEU A 13 -1.94 6.11 -5.30
C LEU A 13 -2.81 6.43 -4.08
N VAL A 14 -2.44 5.85 -2.94
CA VAL A 14 -3.05 6.18 -1.66
C VAL A 14 -2.36 7.43 -1.09
N SER A 15 -3.13 8.44 -0.68
CA SER A 15 -2.57 9.63 -0.03
C SER A 15 -2.23 9.35 1.42
N CYS A 16 -1.34 10.15 2.01
CA CYS A 16 -0.94 9.92 3.39
C CYS A 16 -2.08 10.11 4.40
N ASN A 17 -2.98 11.06 4.15
CA ASN A 17 -4.14 11.28 5.03
C ASN A 17 -5.24 10.21 4.86
N ASP A 18 -5.05 9.23 3.99
CA ASP A 18 -5.97 8.11 3.87
C ASP A 18 -5.99 7.29 5.17
N PRO A 19 -7.17 6.92 5.71
CA PRO A 19 -7.26 6.16 6.95
C PRO A 19 -6.43 4.88 6.95
N GLN A 20 -6.29 4.22 5.80
CA GLN A 20 -5.46 3.01 5.67
C GLN A 20 -3.97 3.32 5.82
N CYS A 21 -3.52 4.46 5.30
CA CYS A 21 -2.14 4.91 5.48
C CYS A 21 -1.86 5.32 6.92
N VAL A 22 -2.77 6.07 7.54
CA VAL A 22 -2.65 6.52 8.94
C VAL A 22 -2.53 5.32 9.89
N ALA A 23 -3.36 4.28 9.69
CA ALA A 23 -3.30 3.05 10.48
C ALA A 23 -1.93 2.36 10.37
N LEU A 24 -1.35 2.30 9.17
CA LEU A 24 0.00 1.75 8.97
C LEU A 24 1.08 2.63 9.61
N GLY A 25 0.94 3.95 9.53
CA GLY A 25 1.83 4.92 10.17
C GLY A 25 1.88 4.75 11.69
N SER A 26 0.73 4.52 12.33
CA SER A 26 0.67 4.25 13.78
C SER A 26 1.42 2.97 14.19
N LEU A 27 1.45 1.95 13.33
CA LEU A 27 2.14 0.68 13.60
C LEU A 27 3.64 0.74 13.33
N ARG A 28 4.06 1.50 12.30
CA ARG A 28 5.45 1.50 11.79
C ARG A 28 6.20 2.82 12.03
N ARG A 29 5.57 3.80 12.69
CA ARG A 29 6.12 5.11 13.06
C ARG A 29 6.71 5.92 11.88
N PHE A 30 6.20 5.75 10.67
CA PHE A 30 6.58 6.64 9.57
C PHE A 30 5.77 7.94 9.64
N LYS A 31 6.40 9.06 9.28
CA LYS A 31 5.78 10.38 9.21
C LYS A 31 5.71 10.82 7.75
N CYS A 32 4.61 11.44 7.38
CA CYS A 32 4.50 12.12 6.10
C CYS A 32 4.83 13.59 6.23
N GLU A 33 5.42 14.15 5.18
CA GLU A 33 5.75 15.57 5.11
C GLU A 33 4.51 16.39 4.73
N SER A 34 3.60 15.81 3.94
CA SER A 34 2.32 16.44 3.59
C SER A 34 1.15 15.45 3.56
N PRO A 35 -0.09 15.90 3.82
CA PRO A 35 -1.28 15.04 3.78
C PRO A 35 -1.57 14.45 2.40
N SER A 36 -1.16 15.14 1.33
CA SER A 36 -1.35 14.75 -0.07
C SER A 36 -0.20 13.92 -0.65
N GLN A 37 0.90 13.75 0.09
CA GLN A 37 2.01 12.90 -0.30
C GLN A 37 1.52 11.46 -0.49
N GLN A 38 2.12 10.74 -1.43
CA GLN A 38 1.85 9.30 -1.59
C GLN A 38 2.26 8.55 -0.32
N CYS A 39 1.45 7.57 0.08
CA CYS A 39 1.68 6.76 1.26
C CYS A 39 2.82 5.78 0.99
N HIS A 40 3.98 6.05 1.58
CA HIS A 40 5.12 5.14 1.58
C HIS A 40 5.05 4.23 2.80
N TYR A 41 5.56 3.01 2.67
CA TYR A 41 5.74 2.11 3.80
C TYR A 41 7.13 1.48 3.75
N GLN A 42 7.58 0.99 4.91
CA GLN A 42 8.77 0.16 5.03
C GLN A 42 8.40 -1.13 5.75
N ILE A 43 8.82 -2.25 5.18
CA ILE A 43 8.70 -3.58 5.76
C ILE A 43 10.08 -4.05 6.18
N GLN A 44 10.18 -4.60 7.38
CA GLN A 44 11.35 -5.33 7.85
C GLN A 44 11.02 -6.82 7.86
N TYR A 45 11.86 -7.61 7.22
CA TYR A 45 11.73 -9.06 7.15
C TYR A 45 12.43 -9.72 8.34
N ILE A 46 12.17 -11.02 8.52
CA ILE A 46 12.73 -11.81 9.64
C ILE A 46 14.26 -11.92 9.59
N ASP A 47 14.87 -11.75 8.43
CA ASP A 47 16.32 -11.71 8.22
C ASP A 47 16.94 -10.34 8.51
N LEU A 48 16.15 -9.43 9.10
CA LEU A 48 16.50 -8.03 9.39
C LEU A 48 16.69 -7.14 8.16
N SER A 49 16.56 -7.69 6.95
CA SER A 49 16.53 -6.90 5.73
C SER A 49 15.26 -6.05 5.67
N SER A 50 15.26 -5.01 4.84
CA SER A 50 14.08 -4.17 4.67
C SER A 50 13.85 -3.81 3.21
N SER A 51 12.58 -3.56 2.90
CA SER A 51 12.16 -3.01 1.62
C SER A 51 11.22 -1.82 1.85
N SER A 52 11.26 -0.89 0.92
CA SER A 52 10.38 0.29 0.90
C SER A 52 9.45 0.21 -0.30
N GLY A 53 8.20 0.60 -0.07
CA GLY A 53 7.16 0.57 -1.10
C GLY A 53 6.19 1.73 -0.97
N VAL A 54 5.19 1.71 -1.85
CA VAL A 54 4.06 2.66 -1.85
C VAL A 54 2.76 1.89 -1.82
N LEU A 55 1.77 2.39 -1.08
CA LEU A 55 0.43 1.83 -1.13
C LEU A 55 -0.31 2.28 -2.38
N VAL A 56 -0.92 1.30 -3.02
CA VAL A 56 -1.84 1.50 -4.13
C VAL A 56 -3.20 0.95 -3.78
N ARG A 57 -4.26 1.54 -4.35
CA ARG A 57 -5.63 1.06 -4.23
C ARG A 57 -6.09 0.52 -5.58
N ASP A 58 -6.60 -0.70 -5.56
CA ASP A 58 -7.14 -1.36 -6.76
C ASP A 58 -8.39 -2.20 -6.43
N ALA A 59 -9.11 -2.58 -7.48
CA ALA A 59 -10.24 -3.49 -7.38
C ALA A 59 -9.74 -4.95 -7.34
N LEU A 60 -10.14 -5.67 -6.29
CA LEU A 60 -9.90 -7.09 -6.13
C LEU A 60 -11.21 -7.87 -6.21
N TYR A 61 -11.15 -8.99 -6.92
CA TYR A 61 -12.22 -9.96 -7.03
C TYR A 61 -11.78 -11.22 -6.30
N LEU A 62 -12.49 -11.57 -5.23
CA LEU A 62 -12.14 -12.65 -4.33
C LEU A 62 -13.27 -13.67 -4.27
N HIS A 63 -12.94 -14.95 -4.36
CA HIS A 63 -13.89 -16.02 -4.02
C HIS A 63 -13.93 -16.19 -2.51
N ALA A 64 -15.10 -15.96 -1.92
CA ALA A 64 -15.34 -16.22 -0.51
C ALA A 64 -15.48 -17.73 -0.24
N ALA A 65 -15.25 -18.14 1.01
CA ALA A 65 -15.32 -19.55 1.40
C ALA A 65 -16.72 -20.17 1.21
N ASN A 66 -17.77 -19.35 1.16
CA ASN A 66 -19.14 -19.77 0.84
C ASN A 66 -19.43 -19.84 -0.68
N GLY A 67 -18.41 -19.67 -1.52
CA GLY A 67 -18.50 -19.73 -2.98
C GLY A 67 -18.92 -18.43 -3.66
N SER A 68 -19.28 -17.37 -2.92
CA SER A 68 -19.66 -16.09 -3.53
C SER A 68 -18.45 -15.31 -4.06
N MET A 69 -18.69 -14.44 -5.06
CA MET A 69 -17.69 -13.49 -5.54
C MET A 69 -17.81 -12.17 -4.78
N LEU A 70 -16.72 -11.72 -4.17
CA LEU A 70 -16.60 -10.43 -3.51
C LEU A 70 -15.78 -9.49 -4.40
N GLN A 71 -16.36 -8.38 -4.80
CA GLN A 71 -15.63 -7.26 -5.39
C GLN A 71 -15.37 -6.22 -4.30
N THR A 72 -14.10 -5.90 -4.05
CA THR A 72 -13.70 -4.92 -3.04
C THR A 72 -12.60 -3.99 -3.54
N SER A 73 -12.59 -2.76 -3.05
CA SER A 73 -11.49 -1.82 -3.28
C SER A 73 -10.53 -1.92 -2.10
N LEU A 74 -9.31 -2.40 -2.34
CA LEU A 74 -8.33 -2.66 -1.30
C LEU A 74 -7.06 -1.83 -1.55
N ALA A 75 -6.54 -1.20 -0.50
CA ALA A 75 -5.19 -0.69 -0.51
C ALA A 75 -4.20 -1.79 -0.11
N PHE A 76 -3.17 -1.99 -0.92
CA PHE A 76 -2.11 -2.98 -0.68
C PHE A 76 -0.76 -2.46 -1.20
N GLY A 77 0.31 -3.13 -0.78
CA GLY A 77 1.68 -2.75 -1.08
C GLY A 77 2.64 -3.88 -0.79
#